data_AF-A0A847NR66-F1
#
_entry.id   AF-A0A847NR66-F1
#
_cell.length_a   1.000
_cell.length_b   1.000
_cell.length_c   1.000
_cell.angle_alpha   90.00
_cell.angle_beta   90.00
_cell.angle_gamma   90.00
#
_symmetry.space_group_name_H-M   'P 1'
#
loop_
_entity.id
_entity.type
_entity.pdbx_description
1 polymer ?
#
loop_
_entity_poly.entity_id
_entity_poly.type
_entity_poly.pdbx_seq_one_letter_code
_entity_poly.pdbx_strand_id
1 'polypeptide(L)'
;MEQEILDLKLELELLQKKDYEDALNHGIDNKKDWYEYIIKQDKDEIAEAVINVAKRYNVLAENVANIFDSTMVMRITKVMQSKKGLKK
;
A
#
# COMPACT_ATOMS: atom_id res chain seq x y z
N MET A 1 -7.30 13.03 -18.11
CA MET A 1 -8.36 12.22 -17.47
C MET A 1 -8.24 10.74 -17.79
N GLU A 2 -8.44 10.26 -19.03
CA GLU A 2 -8.32 8.81 -19.32
C GLU A 2 -6.88 8.28 -19.14
N GLN A 3 -5.87 9.03 -19.59
CA GLN A 3 -4.46 8.66 -19.42
C GLN A 3 -4.05 8.58 -17.94
N GLU A 4 -4.46 9.54 -17.11
CA GLU A 4 -4.11 9.57 -15.68
C GLU A 4 -4.72 8.39 -14.91
N ILE A 5 -5.92 7.93 -15.29
CA ILE A 5 -6.53 6.73 -14.71
C ILE A 5 -5.74 5.47 -15.11
N LEU A 6 -5.29 5.40 -16.36
CA LEU A 6 -4.45 4.29 -16.83
C LEU A 6 -3.11 4.27 -16.09
N ASP A 7 -2.47 5.43 -15.94
CA ASP A 7 -1.19 5.56 -15.24
C ASP A 7 -1.33 5.17 -13.76
N LEU A 8 -2.39 5.63 -13.08
CA LEU A 8 -2.68 5.24 -11.70
C LEU A 8 -2.84 3.72 -11.57
N LYS A 9 -3.60 3.08 -12.46
CA LYS A 9 -3.79 1.63 -12.44
C LYS A 9 -2.47 0.89 -12.64
N LEU A 10 -1.66 1.33 -13.60
CA LEU A 10 -0.37 0.72 -13.88
C LEU A 10 0.59 0.83 -12.68
N GLU A 11 0.67 2.00 -12.04
CA GLU A 11 1.48 2.18 -10.84
C GLU A 11 1.02 1.26 -9.70
N LEU A 12 -0.30 1.09 -9.50
CA LEU A 12 -0.82 0.18 -8.50
C LEU A 12 -0.52 -1.29 -8.81
N GLU A 13 -0.64 -1.72 -10.07
CA GLU A 13 -0.27 -3.07 -10.49
C GLU A 13 1.20 -3.38 -10.24
N LEU A 14 2.09 -2.41 -10.48
CA LEU A 14 3.52 -2.55 -10.19
C LEU A 14 3.78 -2.70 -8.68
N LEU A 15 3.08 -1.92 -7.85
CA LEU A 15 3.18 -2.04 -6.40
C LEU A 15 2.60 -3.36 -5.88
N GLN A 16 1.51 -3.87 -6.47
CA GLN A 16 0.95 -5.19 -6.13
C GLN A 16 1.92 -6.32 -6.44
N LYS A 17 2.56 -6.27 -7.63
CA LYS A 17 3.60 -7.24 -8.00
C LYS A 17 4.76 -7.22 -7.03
N LYS A 18 5.22 -6.01 -6.67
CA LYS A 18 6.31 -5.85 -5.71
C LYS A 18 5.95 -6.38 -4.31
N ASP A 19 4.75 -6.08 -3.81
CA ASP A 19 4.26 -6.58 -2.51
C ASP A 19 4.18 -8.11 -2.49
N TYR A 20 3.75 -8.72 -3.60
CA TYR A 20 3.74 -10.16 -3.77
C TYR A 20 5.15 -10.76 -3.82
N GLU A 21 6.08 -10.16 -4.56
CA GLU A 21 7.48 -10.58 -4.59
C GLU A 21 8.12 -10.48 -3.19
N ASP A 22 7.80 -9.43 -2.43
CA ASP A 22 8.29 -9.26 -1.07
C ASP A 22 7.75 -10.34 -0.12
N ALA A 23 6.47 -10.71 -0.26
CA ALA A 23 5.90 -11.85 0.47
C ALA A 23 6.66 -13.15 0.15
N LEU A 24 6.88 -13.44 -1.14
CA LEU A 24 7.61 -14.63 -1.57
C LEU A 24 9.07 -14.65 -1.07
N ASN A 25 9.75 -13.49 -1.08
CA ASN A 25 11.12 -13.37 -0.55
C ASN A 25 11.20 -13.63 0.96
N HIS A 26 10.08 -13.46 1.69
CA HIS A 26 9.95 -13.82 3.10
C HIS A 26 9.46 -15.26 3.30
N GLY A 27 9.32 -16.06 2.23
CA GLY A 27 8.81 -17.42 2.28
C GLY A 27 7.32 -17.50 2.56
N ILE A 28 6.56 -16.44 2.28
CA ILE A 28 5.12 -16.36 2.50
C ILE A 28 4.40 -16.37 1.15
N ASP A 29 3.59 -17.39 0.90
CA ASP A 29 2.89 -17.61 -0.37
C ASP A 29 1.38 -17.31 -0.31
N ASN A 30 0.88 -16.96 0.87
CA ASN A 30 -0.54 -16.66 1.07
C ASN A 30 -0.77 -15.27 1.66
N LYS A 31 -1.85 -14.64 1.21
CA LYS A 31 -2.19 -13.24 1.52
C LYS A 31 -2.40 -13.00 3.02
N LYS A 32 -3.00 -13.96 3.72
CA LYS A 32 -3.36 -13.79 5.14
C LYS A 32 -2.10 -13.69 5.99
N ASP A 33 -1.19 -14.64 5.82
CA ASP A 33 0.06 -14.66 6.59
C ASP A 33 0.95 -13.45 6.23
N TRP A 34 0.93 -13.03 4.96
CA TRP A 34 1.64 -11.82 4.54
C TRP A 34 1.10 -10.58 5.26
N TYR A 35 -0.21 -10.43 5.31
CA TYR A 35 -0.85 -9.34 6.04
C TYR A 35 -0.51 -9.36 7.53
N GLU A 36 -0.59 -10.52 8.18
CA GLU A 36 -0.27 -10.68 9.60
C GLU A 36 1.21 -10.39 9.91
N TYR A 37 2.10 -10.67 8.97
CA TYR A 37 3.51 -10.32 9.06
C TYR A 37 3.73 -8.81 8.88
N ILE A 38 3.27 -8.24 7.76
CA ILE A 38 3.59 -6.86 7.38
C ILE A 38 2.95 -5.83 8.32
N ILE A 39 1.74 -6.11 8.82
CA ILE A 39 1.06 -5.19 9.75
C ILE A 39 1.78 -5.04 11.08
N LYS A 40 2.71 -5.95 11.42
CA LYS A 40 3.54 -5.88 12.63
C LYS A 40 4.85 -5.13 12.40
N GLN A 41 5.29 -4.98 11.14
CA GLN A 41 6.53 -4.29 10.80
C GLN A 41 6.45 -2.79 11.09
N ASP A 42 7.55 -2.20 11.55
CA ASP A 42 7.61 -0.75 11.81
C ASP A 42 7.50 0.07 10.52
N LYS A 43 7.97 -0.50 9.41
CA LYS A 43 7.97 0.11 8.09
C LYS A 43 7.20 -0.78 7.12
N ASP A 44 6.27 -0.17 6.41
CA ASP A 44 5.51 -0.78 5.32
C ASP A 44 5.68 0.11 4.08
N GLU A 45 6.73 -0.17 3.32
CA GLU A 45 7.13 0.66 2.18
C GLU A 45 6.08 0.68 1.07
N ILE A 46 5.34 -0.43 0.90
CA ILE A 46 4.24 -0.51 -0.07
C ILE A 46 3.07 0.38 0.36
N ALA A 47 2.67 0.33 1.63
CA ALA A 47 1.62 1.22 2.13
C ALA A 47 2.03 2.70 2.03
N GLU A 48 3.31 3.02 2.28
CA GLU A 48 3.84 4.36 2.05
C GLU A 48 3.78 4.78 0.57
N ALA A 49 4.15 3.88 -0.34
CA ALA A 49 4.07 4.10 -1.77
C ALA A 49 2.62 4.34 -2.22
N VAL A 50 1.66 3.55 -1.74
CA VAL A 50 0.21 3.72 -2.03
C VAL A 50 -0.29 5.10 -1.58
N ILE A 51 0.11 5.55 -0.38
CA ILE A 51 -0.22 6.91 0.09
C ILE A 51 0.38 7.98 -0.84
N ASN A 52 1.59 7.77 -1.33
CA ASN A 52 2.25 8.72 -2.23
C ASN A 52 1.61 8.73 -3.63
N VAL A 53 1.18 7.58 -4.15
CA VAL A 53 0.36 7.49 -5.38
C VAL A 53 -0.90 8.33 -5.20
N ALA A 54 -1.65 8.11 -4.12
CA ALA A 54 -2.87 8.85 -3.85
C ALA A 54 -2.67 10.37 -3.84
N LYS A 55 -1.57 10.85 -3.25
CA LYS A 55 -1.20 12.27 -3.27
C LYS A 55 -0.89 12.79 -4.67
N ARG A 56 -0.12 12.04 -5.48
CA ARG A 56 0.25 12.45 -6.86
C ARG A 56 -0.99 12.65 -7.74
N TYR A 57 -1.96 11.76 -7.62
CA TYR A 57 -3.19 11.81 -8.40
C TYR A 57 -4.32 12.61 -7.74
N ASN A 58 -4.06 13.23 -6.58
CA ASN A 58 -5.06 13.98 -5.80
C ASN A 58 -6.33 13.16 -5.50
N VAL A 59 -6.15 11.89 -5.12
CA VAL A 59 -7.22 10.95 -4.73
C VAL A 59 -7.08 10.61 -3.25
N LEU A 60 -8.19 10.27 -2.58
CA LEU A 60 -8.15 9.76 -1.21
C LEU A 60 -7.35 8.46 -1.14
N ALA A 61 -6.42 8.36 -0.19
CA ALA A 61 -5.58 7.18 0.00
C ALA A 61 -6.41 5.90 0.24
N GLU A 62 -7.54 6.02 0.93
CA GLU A 62 -8.47 4.91 1.16
C GLU A 62 -9.07 4.36 -0.15
N ASN A 63 -9.38 5.23 -1.13
CA ASN A 63 -9.89 4.79 -2.43
C ASN A 63 -8.82 4.02 -3.20
N VAL A 64 -7.59 4.53 -3.20
CA VAL A 64 -6.45 3.88 -3.85
C VAL A 64 -6.13 2.54 -3.16
N ALA A 65 -6.18 2.49 -1.84
CA ALA A 65 -5.99 1.26 -1.06
C ALA A 65 -7.08 0.21 -1.36
N ASN A 66 -8.34 0.62 -1.51
CA ASN A 66 -9.43 -0.28 -1.90
C ASN A 66 -9.23 -0.87 -3.31
N ILE A 67 -8.64 -0.11 -4.23
CA ILE A 67 -8.27 -0.60 -5.57
C ILE A 67 -7.09 -1.58 -5.46
N PHE A 68 -6.14 -1.29 -4.58
CA PHE A 68 -4.97 -2.13 -4.36
C PHE A 68 -5.37 -3.50 -3.82
N ASP A 69 -5.86 -3.59 -2.58
CA ASP A 69 -6.41 -4.83 -2.02
C ASP A 69 -7.12 -4.58 -0.67
N SER A 70 -7.97 -5.52 -0.24
CA SER A 70 -8.76 -5.42 0.99
C SER A 70 -7.98 -5.17 2.29
N THR A 71 -6.70 -5.53 2.37
CA THR A 71 -5.84 -5.38 3.54
C THR A 71 -5.10 -4.05 3.57
N MET A 72 -4.96 -3.39 2.41
CA MET A 72 -4.16 -2.18 2.26
C MET A 72 -4.72 -1.01 3.07
N VAL A 73 -6.04 -0.93 3.26
CA VAL A 73 -6.69 0.13 4.06
C VAL A 73 -6.15 0.17 5.49
N MET A 74 -5.99 -0.99 6.14
CA MET A 74 -5.44 -1.06 7.51
C MET A 74 -3.95 -0.72 7.53
N ARG A 75 -3.20 -1.18 6.52
CA ARG A 75 -1.76 -0.90 6.36
C ARG A 75 -1.49 0.61 6.21
N ILE A 76 -2.21 1.29 5.31
CA ILE A 76 -2.07 2.75 5.14
C ILE A 76 -2.50 3.51 6.39
N THR A 77 -3.52 3.03 7.11
CA THR A 77 -4.01 3.67 8.33
C THR A 77 -2.93 3.64 9.42
N LYS A 78 -2.28 2.49 9.61
CA LYS A 78 -1.13 2.35 10.53
C LYS A 78 -0.03 3.35 10.18
N VAL A 79 0.40 3.38 8.91
CA VAL A 79 1.46 4.28 8.44
C VAL A 79 1.09 5.76 8.67
N MET A 80 -0.14 6.16 8.35
CA MET A 80 -0.61 7.53 8.56
C MET A 80 -0.65 7.91 10.04
N GLN A 81 -1.00 6.99 10.93
CA GLN A 81 -0.99 7.21 12.38
C GLN A 81 0.44 7.37 12.91
N SER A 82 1.37 6.49 12.52
CA SER A 82 2.79 6.59 12.90
C SER A 82 3.39 7.93 12.47
N LYS A 83 3.09 8.41 11.26
CA LYS A 83 3.55 9.72 10.77
C LYS A 83 2.94 10.92 11.50
N LYS A 84 1.75 10.78 12.09
CA LYS A 84 1.14 11.82 12.94
C LYS A 84 1.77 11.85 14.33
N GLY A 85 2.13 10.69 14.89
CA GLY A 85 2.80 10.58 16.20
C GLY A 85 4.21 11.18 16.22
N LEU A 86 4.91 11.18 15.09
CA LEU A 86 6.25 11.76 14.91
C LEU A 86 6.27 13.30 14.79
N LYS A 87 5.12 13.98 14.73
CA LYS A 87 5.01 15.45 14.62
C LYS A 87 4.85 16.17 15.97
N LYS A 88 5.21 15.54 17.09
CA LYS A 88 5.19 16.16 18.43
C LYS A 88 6.58 16.52 18.90
#